data_AF-A0A1I2BDG8-F1
#
_entry.id   AF-A0A1I2BDG8-F1
#
_cell.length_a   1.000
_cell.length_b   1.000
_cell.length_c   1.000
_cell.angle_alpha   90.00
_cell.angle_beta   90.00
_cell.angle_gamma   90.00
#
_symmetry.space_group_name_H-M   'P 1'
#
loop_
_entity.id
_entity.type
_entity.pdbx_description
1 polymer ?
#
loop_
_entity_poly.entity_id
_entity_poly.type
_entity_poly.pdbx_seq_one_letter_code
_entity_poly.pdbx_strand_id
1 'polypeptide(L)' 'MELMSDAFLKDTYYAAVQSKLDQEFIQMLLFEMKRRQLTDEDVRNTA' A
#
# COMPACT_ATOMS: atom_id res chain seq x y z
N MET A 1 6.85 -0.57 -9.11
CA MET A 1 5.68 -1.16 -8.42
C MET A 1 4.57 -1.59 -9.37
N GLU A 2 4.54 -1.15 -10.64
CA GLU A 2 3.47 -1.49 -11.60
C GLU A 2 3.14 -2.98 -11.75
N LEU A 3 4.11 -3.87 -11.50
CA LEU A 3 3.91 -5.32 -11.54
C LEU A 3 3.43 -5.94 -10.21
N MET A 4 3.42 -5.17 -9.12
CA MET A 4 2.88 -5.63 -7.83
C MET A 4 1.36 -5.64 -7.91
N SER A 5 0.73 -6.72 -7.43
CA SER A 5 -0.72 -6.72 -7.18
C SER A 5 -1.07 -5.75 -6.05
N ASP A 6 -2.31 -5.31 -6.02
CA ASP A 6 -2.78 -4.35 -5.01
C ASP A 6 -2.71 -4.93 -3.59
N ALA A 7 -2.99 -6.23 -3.43
CA ALA A 7 -2.84 -6.94 -2.17
C ALA A 7 -1.38 -6.95 -1.70
N PHE A 8 -0.45 -7.32 -2.59
CA PHE A 8 0.97 -7.36 -2.25
C PHE A 8 1.54 -5.96 -1.96
N LEU A 9 1.05 -4.93 -2.64
CA LEU A 9 1.42 -3.54 -2.39
C LEU A 9 0.98 -3.07 -0.99
N LYS A 10 -0.26 -3.38 -0.59
CA LYS A 10 -0.78 -3.12 0.77
C LYS A 10 0.04 -3.83 1.83
N ASP A 11 0.28 -5.13 1.66
CA ASP A 11 1.05 -5.93 2.61
C ASP A 11 2.48 -5.39 2.76
N THR A 12 3.12 -5.04 1.65
CA THR A 12 4.47 -4.46 1.64
C THR A 12 4.49 -3.11 2.38
N TYR A 13 3.49 -2.26 2.17
CA TYR A 13 3.36 -1.00 2.90
C TYR A 13 3.26 -1.21 4.41
N TYR A 14 2.36 -2.08 4.87
CA TYR A 14 2.21 -2.33 6.30
C TYR A 14 3.47 -2.96 6.91
N ALA A 15 4.09 -3.90 6.22
CA ALA A 15 5.35 -4.51 6.65
C ALA A 15 6.49 -3.49 6.74
N ALA A 16 6.57 -2.56 5.78
CA ALA A 16 7.58 -1.50 5.76
C ALA A 16 7.42 -0.52 6.94
N VAL A 17 6.18 -0.14 7.24
CA VAL A 17 5.84 0.71 8.40
C VAL A 17 6.20 0.00 9.72
N GLN A 18 5.79 -1.26 9.88
CA GLN A 18 6.06 -2.04 11.10
C GLN A 18 7.56 -2.25 11.33
N SER A 19 8.31 -2.51 10.25
CA SER A 19 9.75 -2.73 10.30
C SER A 19 10.55 -1.43 10.41
N LYS A 20 9.88 -0.27 10.44
CA LYS A 20 10.50 1.07 10.48
C LYS A 20 11.55 1.23 9.38
N LEU A 21 11.20 0.79 8.17
CA LEU A 21 12.05 0.98 7.00
C LEU A 21 12.18 2.46 6.67
N ASP A 22 13.07 2.74 5.72
CA ASP A 22 13.34 4.08 5.26
C ASP A 22 12.06 4.85 4.88
N GLN A 23 12.02 6.12 5.29
CA GLN A 23 10.83 6.95 5.12
C GLN A 23 10.54 7.25 3.64
N GLU A 24 11.56 7.41 2.79
CA GLU A 24 11.38 7.62 1.36
C GLU A 24 10.77 6.37 0.71
N PHE A 25 11.19 5.17 1.14
CA PHE A 25 10.59 3.91 0.69
C PHE A 25 9.11 3.80 1.07
N ILE A 26 8.77 4.13 2.32
CA ILE A 26 7.38 4.15 2.80
C ILE A 26 6.54 5.17 2.03
N GLN A 27 7.09 6.35 1.75
CA GLN A 27 6.42 7.38 0.96
C GLN A 27 6.18 6.94 -0.49
N MET A 28 7.13 6.25 -1.10
CA MET A 28 6.99 5.68 -2.45
C MET A 28 5.85 4.65 -2.51
N LEU A 29 5.76 3.76 -1.51
CA LEU A 29 4.67 2.78 -1.40
C LEU A 29 3.30 3.48 -1.25
N LEU A 30 3.23 4.47 -0.36
CA LEU A 30 2.02 5.25 -0.14
C LEU A 30 1.58 6.02 -1.39
N PHE A 31 2.53 6.59 -2.12
CA PHE A 31 2.26 7.30 -3.38
C PHE A 31 1.63 6.35 -4.41
N GLU A 32 2.19 5.16 -4.57
CA GLU A 32 1.64 4.16 -5.49
C GLU A 32 0.24 3.68 -5.06
N MET A 33 0.02 3.46 -3.76
CA MET A 33 -1.30 3.10 -3.24
C MET A 33 -2.35 4.19 -3.54
N LYS A 34 -1.99 5.47 -3.38
CA LYS A 34 -2.87 6.59 -3.74
C LYS A 34 -3.13 6.67 -5.23
N ARG A 35 -2.11 6.47 -6.07
CA ARG A 35 -2.23 6.46 -7.53
C ARG A 35 -3.24 5.41 -8.01
N ARG A 36 -3.31 4.27 -7.31
CA ARG A 36 -4.23 3.16 -7.59
C ARG A 36 -5.55 3.22 -6.84
N GLN A 37 -5.79 4.28 -6.06
CA GLN A 37 -7.01 4.47 -5.26
C GLN A 37 -7.28 3.33 -4.26
N LEU A 38 -6.22 2.73 -3.70
CA LEU A 38 -6.30 1.60 -2.78
C LEU A 38 -6.71 1.95 -1.34
N THR A 39 -7.32 3.12 -1.14
CA THR A 39 -7.88 3.57 0.14
C THR A 39 -9.10 2.75 0.53
N ASP A 40 -9.33 2.54 1.83
CA ASP A 40 -10.24 1.56 2.46
C ASP A 40 -11.73 1.55 2.01
N GLU A 41 -12.13 2.32 0.99
CA GLU A 41 -13.46 2.24 0.39
C GLU A 41 -13.73 0.89 -0.30
N ASP A 42 -12.71 0.20 -0.80
CA ASP A 42 -12.85 -1.14 -1.42
C ASP A 42 -13.22 -2.25 -0.42
N VAL A 43 -13.12 -2.00 0.90
CA VAL A 43 -13.44 -2.99 1.94
C VAL A 43 -14.94 -3.01 2.26
N ARG A 44 -15.73 -2.02 1.82
CA ARG A 44 -17.15 -1.89 2.19
C ARG A 44 -18.15 -2.70 1.35
N ASN A 45 -17.73 -3.42 0.31
CA ASN A 45 -18.64 -4.22 -0.53
C ASN A 45 -18.73 -5.71 -0.16
N THR A 46 -18.29 -6.10 1.04
CA THR A 46 -18.49 -7.47 1.58
C THR A 46 -18.96 -7.45 3.04
N ALA A 47 -20.10 -6.80 3.30
CA ALA A 47 -20.85 -6.95 4.55
C ALA A 47 -22.35 -7.03 4.26
#